data_AF-A0A5C8LNI7-F1
#
_entry.id   AF-A0A5C8LNI7-F1
#
_cell.length_a   1.000
_cell.length_b   1.000
_cell.length_c   1.000
_cell.angle_alpha   90.00
_cell.angle_beta   90.00
_cell.angle_gamma   90.00
#
_symmetry.space_group_name_H-M   'P 1'
#
loop_
_entity.id
_entity.type
_entity.pdbx_description
1 polymer ?
#
loop_
_entity_poly.entity_id
_entity_poly.type
_entity_poly.pdbx_seq_one_letter_code
_entity_poly.pdbx_strand_id
1 'polypeptide(L)'
;MDYLEIGQIVSGFRERMAKIALFDPLYELQRKRQTDRQNKPIDFMELGLLTLLYFFEQKLMRNNKAGVKDLAEFLTKVSGIFIDLDEAGFEDLARQVIQTFRPATGKKREFTFQNWESGKQESIYISILKAHAFDLKINTQFYTLDDDGLELVFATKEFYMEFQLSIHQLVLRKQLEKGEFEGALRQINEMRVDVEALQERMVKLEHELKRNIVSEETFGRYKGLLDDIYLRLQLENEEFDELRMFVKETKDRVHAETIRQVDQRPYELILRISNELEMVHGEHSILFQQSMVLKSSALSAAQESLYYTGLDSFNFDQDIGSLIFSTPLPVASMKGVLAPFLPIEETKQWSLLTVWAEQNIQEDSDGQERDNQFLDIEAEGDVLPYQAVQRKLYRLLMEKLLHMMDEQGDTELHVFIRQIEKSDYAHLLGERSFYDFWIFLHQRSPLQAQDGESQHNEVQGAWLDDLYALLGSRSLIVREQADTITVNERFTIQNMLISWGDRNDNGN
;
A
#
# COMPACT_ATOMS: atom_id res chain seq x y z
N MET A 1 -18.80 29.63 -29.68
CA MET A 1 -19.59 28.75 -28.81
C MET A 1 -21.03 28.93 -29.18
N ASP A 2 -21.66 27.86 -29.65
CA ASP A 2 -23.10 27.87 -29.92
C ASP A 2 -23.88 27.97 -28.60
N TYR A 3 -25.08 28.54 -28.61
CA TYR A 3 -25.94 28.66 -27.41
C TYR A 3 -26.20 27.30 -26.72
N LEU A 4 -26.14 26.21 -27.47
CA LEU A 4 -26.26 24.84 -26.96
C LEU A 4 -25.07 24.42 -26.08
N GLU A 5 -23.85 24.82 -26.45
CA GLU A 5 -22.62 24.54 -25.67
C GLU A 5 -22.63 25.31 -24.35
N ILE A 6 -23.09 26.56 -24.37
CA ILE A 6 -23.20 27.40 -23.16
C ILE A 6 -24.23 26.82 -22.18
N GLY A 7 -25.36 26.33 -22.69
CA GLY A 7 -26.37 25.67 -21.85
C GLY A 7 -25.85 24.42 -21.15
N GLN A 8 -24.97 23.64 -21.81
CA GLN A 8 -24.33 22.48 -21.20
C GLN A 8 -23.29 22.86 -20.13
N ILE A 9 -22.52 23.93 -20.35
CA ILE A 9 -21.53 24.43 -19.37
C ILE A 9 -22.20 24.86 -18.07
N VAL A 10 -23.35 25.52 -18.16
CA VAL A 10 -24.09 26.05 -17.01
C VAL A 10 -25.02 24.99 -16.37
N SER A 11 -25.17 23.83 -17.00
CA SER A 11 -25.99 22.74 -16.47
C SER A 11 -25.42 22.21 -15.13
N GLY A 12 -26.31 22.08 -14.14
CA GLY A 12 -25.95 21.62 -12.80
C GLY A 12 -25.22 22.69 -11.97
N PHE A 13 -25.27 23.97 -12.37
CA PHE A 13 -24.62 25.06 -11.62
C PHE A 13 -25.13 25.13 -10.17
N ARG A 14 -26.45 24.93 -9.96
CA ARG A 14 -27.06 24.87 -8.63
C ARG A 14 -26.44 23.79 -7.74
N GLU A 15 -26.23 22.59 -8.28
CA GLU A 15 -25.69 21.46 -7.53
C GLU A 15 -24.23 21.70 -7.14
N ARG A 16 -23.43 22.29 -8.04
CA ARG A 16 -22.05 22.71 -7.72
C ARG A 16 -22.01 23.79 -6.66
N MET A 17 -22.90 24.78 -6.74
CA MET A 17 -23.02 25.80 -5.70
C MET A 17 -23.48 25.22 -4.36
N ALA A 18 -24.31 24.17 -4.36
CA ALA A 18 -24.66 23.43 -3.14
C ALA A 18 -23.42 22.81 -2.49
N LYS A 19 -22.56 22.14 -3.28
CA LYS A 19 -21.31 21.53 -2.79
C LYS A 19 -20.34 22.58 -2.23
N ILE A 20 -20.18 23.71 -2.92
CA ILE A 20 -19.33 24.82 -2.44
C ILE A 20 -19.87 25.38 -1.12
N ALA A 21 -21.19 25.51 -0.98
CA ALA A 21 -21.81 26.03 0.23
C ALA A 21 -21.52 25.17 1.47
N LEU A 22 -21.23 23.87 1.31
CA LEU A 22 -20.85 22.98 2.42
C LEU A 22 -19.58 23.45 3.15
N PHE A 23 -18.66 24.12 2.45
CA PHE A 23 -17.38 24.60 3.01
C PHE A 23 -17.50 25.96 3.71
N ASP A 24 -18.59 26.71 3.49
CA ASP A 24 -18.80 28.04 4.08
C ASP A 24 -18.66 28.07 5.62
N PRO A 25 -19.19 27.09 6.40
CA PRO A 25 -18.98 27.02 7.84
C PRO A 25 -17.50 26.94 8.26
N LEU A 26 -16.67 26.25 7.48
CA LEU A 26 -15.24 26.11 7.75
C LEU A 26 -14.50 27.44 7.49
N TYR A 27 -14.87 28.16 6.42
CA TYR A 27 -14.34 29.49 6.17
C TYR A 27 -14.78 30.51 7.22
N GLU A 28 -15.98 30.38 7.79
CA GLU A 28 -16.41 31.20 8.93
C GLU A 28 -15.55 30.92 10.17
N LEU A 29 -15.23 29.65 10.44
CA LEU A 29 -14.30 29.28 11.50
C LEU A 29 -12.91 29.88 11.26
N GLN A 30 -12.39 29.83 10.03
CA GLN A 30 -11.09 30.44 9.67
C GLN A 30 -11.03 31.95 9.96
N ARG A 31 -12.16 32.66 9.87
CA ARG A 31 -12.23 34.11 10.15
C ARG A 31 -12.22 34.43 11.64
N LYS A 32 -12.45 33.44 12.52
CA LYS A 32 -12.41 33.66 13.97
C LYS A 32 -10.96 33.82 14.42
N ARG A 33 -10.71 34.87 15.20
CA ARG A 33 -9.40 35.15 15.81
C ARG A 33 -9.55 35.12 17.32
N GLN A 34 -9.17 34.00 17.93
CA GLN A 34 -9.02 33.87 19.38
C GLN A 34 -7.58 33.46 19.66
N THR A 35 -7.05 33.88 20.80
CA THR A 35 -5.72 33.49 21.26
C THR A 35 -5.81 32.59 22.48
N ASP A 36 -4.83 31.72 22.64
CA ASP A 36 -4.65 30.90 23.84
C ASP A 36 -4.11 31.74 25.02
N ARG A 37 -3.85 31.09 26.17
CA ARG A 37 -3.28 31.75 27.36
C ARG A 37 -1.85 32.24 27.16
N GLN A 38 -1.15 31.77 26.12
CA GLN A 38 0.21 32.14 25.72
C GLN A 38 0.24 33.18 24.58
N ASN A 39 -0.91 33.76 24.22
CA ASN A 39 -1.09 34.69 23.09
C ASN A 39 -0.79 34.10 21.70
N LYS A 40 -0.83 32.78 21.52
CA LYS A 40 -0.78 32.14 20.21
C LYS A 40 -2.17 32.11 19.58
N PRO A 41 -2.30 32.33 18.26
CA PRO A 41 -3.58 32.23 17.57
C PRO A 41 -4.07 30.77 17.59
N ILE A 42 -5.38 30.59 17.78
CA ILE A 42 -6.04 29.30 17.70
C ILE A 42 -6.60 29.12 16.30
N ASP A 43 -6.23 28.02 15.68
CA ASP A 43 -6.59 27.64 14.32
C ASP A 43 -7.97 26.93 14.28
N PHE A 44 -9.04 27.72 14.19
CA PHE A 44 -10.42 27.24 14.31
C PHE A 44 -10.92 26.38 13.14
N MET A 45 -10.37 26.58 11.94
CA MET A 45 -10.81 25.83 10.75
C MET A 45 -10.41 24.36 10.87
N GLU A 46 -9.19 24.12 11.34
CA GLU A 46 -8.56 22.84 11.60
C GLU A 46 -9.28 22.11 12.75
N LEU A 47 -9.59 22.83 13.83
CA LEU A 47 -10.44 22.30 14.91
C LEU A 47 -11.86 21.98 14.43
N GLY A 48 -12.37 22.77 13.47
CA GLY A 48 -13.63 22.52 12.78
C GLY A 48 -13.64 21.19 12.03
N LEU A 49 -12.60 20.94 11.22
CA LEU A 49 -12.45 19.68 10.49
C LEU A 49 -12.27 18.49 11.45
N LEU A 50 -11.44 18.62 12.50
CA LEU A 50 -11.28 17.60 13.54
C LEU A 50 -12.60 17.26 14.23
N THR A 51 -13.45 18.26 14.47
CA THR A 51 -14.78 18.06 15.04
C THR A 51 -15.68 17.25 14.11
N LEU A 52 -15.65 17.50 12.80
CA LEU A 52 -16.41 16.72 11.83
C LEU A 52 -15.92 15.26 11.78
N LEU A 53 -14.61 15.03 11.78
CA LEU A 53 -14.02 13.70 11.83
C LEU A 53 -14.41 12.94 13.11
N TYR A 54 -14.41 13.62 14.26
CA TYR A 54 -14.88 13.04 15.51
C TYR A 54 -16.34 12.57 15.41
N PHE A 55 -17.26 13.41 14.94
CA PHE A 55 -18.66 13.01 14.80
C PHE A 55 -18.87 11.93 13.72
N PHE A 56 -18.00 11.86 12.72
CA PHE A 56 -18.01 10.79 11.72
C PHE A 56 -17.66 9.45 12.37
N GLU A 57 -16.58 9.39 13.15
CA GLU A 57 -16.20 8.18 13.89
C GLU A 57 -17.25 7.74 14.90
N GLN A 58 -17.84 8.69 15.65
CA GLN A 58 -18.92 8.35 16.58
C GLN A 58 -20.14 7.74 15.85
N LYS A 59 -20.47 8.25 14.66
CA LYS A 59 -21.54 7.68 13.82
C LYS A 59 -21.18 6.30 13.29
N LEU A 60 -19.92 6.07 12.92
CA LEU A 60 -19.42 4.76 12.47
C LEU A 60 -19.50 3.71 13.60
N MET A 61 -19.07 4.08 14.80
CA MET A 61 -19.15 3.24 16.02
C MET A 61 -20.57 3.10 16.59
N ARG A 62 -21.58 3.69 15.94
CA ARG A 62 -22.99 3.75 16.40
C ARG A 62 -23.14 4.34 17.81
N ASN A 63 -22.22 5.21 18.21
CA ASN A 63 -22.30 5.91 19.48
C ASN A 63 -23.05 7.24 19.31
N ASN A 64 -24.30 7.26 19.79
CA ASN A 64 -25.19 8.40 19.63
C ASN A 64 -25.17 9.39 20.82
N LYS A 65 -24.19 9.25 21.73
CA LYS A 65 -24.04 10.08 22.94
C LYS A 65 -22.84 11.04 22.85
N ALA A 66 -22.61 11.64 21.69
CA ALA A 66 -21.55 12.62 21.49
C ALA A 66 -22.05 14.05 21.78
N GLY A 67 -21.65 14.62 22.92
CA GLY A 67 -22.02 15.97 23.37
C GLY A 67 -20.86 16.96 23.33
N VAL A 68 -21.10 18.18 23.80
CA VAL A 68 -20.07 19.25 23.87
C VAL A 68 -18.90 18.84 24.75
N LYS A 69 -19.18 18.17 25.88
CA LYS A 69 -18.14 17.72 26.83
C LYS A 69 -17.25 16.63 26.24
N ASP A 70 -17.85 15.65 25.55
CA ASP A 70 -17.09 14.57 24.92
C ASP A 70 -16.20 15.10 23.79
N LEU A 71 -16.70 16.08 23.01
CA LEU A 71 -15.91 16.78 22.01
C LEU A 71 -14.77 17.58 22.67
N ALA A 72 -15.02 18.28 23.77
CA ALA A 72 -13.99 19.04 24.49
C ALA A 72 -12.89 18.12 25.03
N GLU A 73 -13.23 16.96 25.59
CA GLU A 73 -12.26 15.97 26.04
C GLU A 73 -11.43 15.43 24.86
N PHE A 74 -12.06 15.15 23.73
CA PHE A 74 -11.38 14.74 22.50
C PHE A 74 -10.40 15.82 22.01
N LEU A 75 -10.85 17.06 21.88
CA LEU A 75 -10.00 18.19 21.46
C LEU A 75 -8.85 18.42 22.45
N THR A 76 -9.09 18.27 23.75
CA THR A 76 -8.04 18.37 24.78
C THR A 76 -6.97 17.30 24.57
N LYS A 77 -7.36 16.04 24.31
CA LYS A 77 -6.40 14.94 24.07
C LYS A 77 -5.57 15.14 22.80
N VAL A 78 -6.19 15.63 21.71
CA VAL A 78 -5.52 15.76 20.41
C VAL A 78 -4.71 17.04 20.31
N SER A 79 -5.26 18.16 20.78
CA SER A 79 -4.68 19.50 20.59
C SER A 79 -4.08 20.12 21.86
N GLY A 80 -4.25 19.51 23.04
CA GLY A 80 -3.75 20.05 24.31
C GLY A 80 -2.23 20.11 24.43
N ILE A 81 -1.49 19.44 23.55
CA ILE A 81 -0.02 19.57 23.42
C ILE A 81 0.34 20.91 22.75
N PHE A 82 -0.51 21.41 21.86
CA PHE A 82 -0.25 22.58 21.01
C PHE A 82 -0.98 23.85 21.47
N ILE A 83 -2.15 23.68 22.11
CA ILE A 83 -3.02 24.77 22.56
C ILE A 83 -3.08 24.77 24.08
N ASP A 84 -2.65 25.86 24.70
CA ASP A 84 -2.69 26.03 26.16
C ASP A 84 -4.01 26.68 26.62
N LEU A 85 -4.98 25.81 26.95
CA LEU A 85 -6.29 26.16 27.50
C LEU A 85 -6.64 25.26 28.70
N ASP A 86 -7.49 25.78 29.59
CA ASP A 86 -8.11 24.97 30.63
C ASP A 86 -9.30 24.17 30.10
N GLU A 87 -9.80 23.22 30.91
CA GLU A 87 -10.93 22.37 30.55
C GLU A 87 -12.18 23.20 30.16
N ALA A 88 -12.39 24.33 30.85
CA ALA A 88 -13.45 25.29 30.52
C ALA A 88 -13.23 25.97 29.16
N GLY A 89 -11.99 26.36 28.84
CA GLY A 89 -11.63 26.91 27.54
C GLY A 89 -11.84 25.94 26.38
N PHE A 90 -11.52 24.66 26.57
CA PHE A 90 -11.82 23.62 25.57
C PHE A 90 -13.33 23.34 25.44
N GLU A 91 -14.10 23.41 26.52
CA GLU A 91 -15.57 23.31 26.44
C GLU A 91 -16.18 24.49 25.66
N ASP A 92 -15.67 25.70 25.89
CA ASP A 92 -16.08 26.89 25.14
C ASP A 92 -15.69 26.81 23.66
N LEU A 93 -14.49 26.31 23.33
CA LEU A 93 -14.09 26.05 21.95
C LEU A 93 -15.02 25.05 21.26
N ALA A 94 -15.26 23.90 21.89
CA ALA A 94 -16.15 22.87 21.38
C ALA A 94 -17.57 23.44 21.13
N ARG A 95 -18.07 24.27 22.06
CA ARG A 95 -19.35 24.96 21.93
C ARG A 95 -19.36 25.94 20.75
N GLN A 96 -18.32 26.74 20.58
CA GLN A 96 -18.21 27.68 19.47
C GLN A 96 -18.17 26.98 18.11
N VAL A 97 -17.44 25.87 18.00
CA VAL A 97 -17.36 25.08 16.77
C VAL A 97 -18.72 24.45 16.45
N ILE A 98 -19.35 23.80 17.43
CA ILE A 98 -20.70 23.21 17.27
C ILE A 98 -21.72 24.27 16.89
N GLN A 99 -21.70 25.45 17.51
CA GLN A 99 -22.61 26.56 17.16
C GLN A 99 -22.39 27.07 15.73
N THR A 100 -21.16 26.98 15.23
CA THR A 100 -20.85 27.36 13.85
C THR A 100 -21.41 26.33 12.88
N PHE A 101 -21.37 25.03 13.18
CA PHE A 101 -21.98 24.00 12.32
C PHE A 101 -23.51 23.87 12.48
N ARG A 102 -24.03 24.24 13.65
CA ARG A 102 -25.46 24.23 13.97
C ARG A 102 -25.83 25.49 14.77
N PRO A 103 -26.38 26.52 14.11
CA PRO A 103 -26.84 27.72 14.80
C PRO A 103 -27.86 27.41 15.90
N ALA A 104 -27.80 28.15 17.01
CA ALA A 104 -28.68 27.94 18.18
C ALA A 104 -30.18 28.11 17.87
N THR A 105 -30.53 28.76 16.75
CA THR A 105 -31.91 28.91 16.27
C THR A 105 -32.50 27.62 15.70
N GLY A 106 -31.69 26.58 15.45
CA GLY A 106 -32.13 25.32 14.85
C GLY A 106 -32.59 25.43 13.39
N LYS A 107 -32.47 26.61 12.77
CA LYS A 107 -32.76 26.81 11.35
C LYS A 107 -31.59 26.33 10.50
N LYS A 108 -31.88 25.66 9.39
CA LYS A 108 -30.89 25.32 8.37
C LYS A 108 -30.23 26.60 7.86
N ARG A 109 -28.93 26.53 7.58
CA ARG A 109 -28.17 27.70 7.09
C ARG A 109 -28.62 28.01 5.67
N GLU A 110 -28.91 29.28 5.38
CA GLU A 110 -29.30 29.71 4.05
C GLU A 110 -28.08 30.27 3.31
N PHE A 111 -27.80 29.72 2.13
CA PHE A 111 -26.76 30.19 1.22
C PHE A 111 -27.43 30.74 -0.05
N THR A 112 -27.23 32.03 -0.32
CA THR A 112 -27.83 32.72 -1.48
C THR A 112 -26.80 32.91 -2.59
N PHE A 113 -27.17 32.61 -3.83
CA PHE A 113 -26.29 32.76 -4.99
C PHE A 113 -27.10 33.08 -6.25
N GLN A 114 -26.42 33.63 -7.25
CA GLN A 114 -27.00 33.84 -8.58
C GLN A 114 -26.91 32.52 -9.35
N ASN A 115 -28.04 31.88 -9.64
CA ASN A 115 -28.06 30.71 -10.50
C ASN A 115 -28.01 31.16 -11.96
N TRP A 116 -26.88 30.94 -12.63
CA TRP A 116 -26.69 31.32 -14.04
C TRP A 116 -27.46 30.41 -15.01
N GLU A 117 -27.94 29.26 -14.57
CA GLU A 117 -28.78 28.35 -15.36
C GLU A 117 -30.21 28.92 -15.50
N SER A 118 -30.76 29.43 -14.41
CA SER A 118 -32.12 30.01 -14.35
C SER A 118 -32.15 31.53 -14.49
N GLY A 119 -30.98 32.19 -14.39
CA GLY A 119 -30.82 33.65 -14.38
C GLY A 119 -31.36 34.34 -13.13
N LYS A 120 -31.71 33.58 -12.07
CA LYS A 120 -32.36 34.09 -10.85
C LYS A 120 -31.48 33.90 -9.64
N GLN A 121 -31.72 34.72 -8.61
CA GLN A 121 -31.13 34.51 -7.30
C GLN A 121 -31.89 33.37 -6.61
N GLU A 122 -31.15 32.34 -6.20
CA GLU A 122 -31.68 31.15 -5.53
C GLU A 122 -31.02 31.00 -4.16
N SER A 123 -31.70 30.30 -3.26
CA SER A 123 -31.16 29.96 -1.95
C SER A 123 -31.20 28.46 -1.69
N ILE A 124 -30.12 27.95 -1.06
CA ILE A 124 -29.95 26.56 -0.65
C ILE A 124 -29.85 26.52 0.86
N TYR A 125 -30.41 25.46 1.45
CA TYR A 125 -30.40 25.24 2.89
C TYR A 125 -29.47 24.07 3.23
N ILE A 126 -28.43 24.35 4.01
CA ILE A 126 -27.44 23.33 4.44
C ILE A 126 -27.55 23.05 5.94
N SER A 127 -27.30 21.79 6.33
CA SER A 127 -27.34 21.30 7.69
C SER A 127 -26.17 20.34 7.95
N ILE A 128 -25.13 20.77 8.66
CA ILE A 128 -23.93 19.93 8.89
C ILE A 128 -24.13 18.98 10.09
N LEU A 129 -24.66 19.50 11.20
CA LEU A 129 -24.95 18.72 12.42
C LEU A 129 -26.44 18.78 12.76
N LYS A 130 -27.00 17.65 13.19
CA LYS A 130 -28.36 17.54 13.73
C LYS A 130 -28.36 17.09 15.19
N ALA A 131 -29.40 17.49 15.92
CA ALA A 131 -29.65 17.01 17.28
C ALA A 131 -30.17 15.56 17.22
N HIS A 132 -29.61 14.67 18.04
CA HIS A 132 -30.04 13.27 18.10
C HIS A 132 -30.88 12.96 19.35
N ALA A 133 -30.35 13.26 20.54
CA ALA A 133 -31.03 13.02 21.82
C ALA A 133 -30.72 14.14 22.82
N PHE A 134 -31.65 14.39 23.73
CA PHE A 134 -31.49 15.34 24.83
C PHE A 134 -31.71 14.61 26.15
N ASP A 135 -30.71 14.65 27.03
CA ASP A 135 -30.84 14.07 28.37
C ASP A 135 -31.27 15.15 29.37
N LEU A 136 -32.53 15.06 29.82
CA LEU A 136 -33.12 15.96 30.80
C LEU A 136 -32.44 15.89 32.18
N LYS A 137 -31.73 14.80 32.51
CA LYS A 137 -31.08 14.62 33.81
C LYS A 137 -29.73 15.32 33.89
N ILE A 138 -29.01 15.39 32.77
CA ILE A 138 -27.66 15.96 32.67
C ILE A 138 -27.69 17.31 31.93
N ASN A 139 -28.87 17.75 31.47
CA ASN A 139 -29.08 18.96 30.66
C ASN A 139 -28.11 19.04 29.47
N THR A 140 -27.85 17.90 28.82
CA THR A 140 -26.85 17.77 27.76
C THR A 140 -27.51 17.39 26.45
N GLN A 141 -27.16 18.13 25.40
CA GLN A 141 -27.60 17.90 24.03
C GLN A 141 -26.56 17.06 23.29
N PHE A 142 -27.01 15.98 22.65
CA PHE A 142 -26.18 15.16 21.78
C PHE A 142 -26.38 15.52 20.31
N TYR A 143 -25.29 15.48 19.56
CA TYR A 143 -25.21 15.88 18.16
C TYR A 143 -24.73 14.70 17.29
N THR A 144 -25.17 14.68 16.05
CA THR A 144 -24.75 13.70 15.03
C THR A 144 -24.59 14.39 13.68
N LEU A 145 -23.75 13.84 12.80
CA LEU A 145 -23.63 14.33 11.43
C LEU A 145 -24.93 14.10 10.65
N ASP A 146 -25.38 15.17 10.01
CA ASP A 146 -26.45 15.12 9.02
C ASP A 146 -25.86 14.77 7.65
N ASP A 147 -26.71 14.60 6.64
CA ASP A 147 -26.29 14.10 5.32
C ASP A 147 -25.35 15.08 4.60
N ASP A 148 -25.62 16.38 4.65
CA ASP A 148 -24.73 17.41 4.10
C ASP A 148 -23.37 17.45 4.83
N GLY A 149 -23.36 17.14 6.14
CA GLY A 149 -22.14 17.04 6.93
C GLY A 149 -21.31 15.80 6.57
N LEU A 150 -21.97 14.69 6.24
CA LEU A 150 -21.28 13.52 5.68
C LEU A 150 -20.68 13.83 4.30
N GLU A 151 -21.43 14.52 3.43
CA GLU A 151 -20.93 14.91 2.10
C GLU A 151 -19.67 15.78 2.21
N LEU A 152 -19.65 16.72 3.16
CA LEU A 152 -18.47 17.54 3.45
C LEU A 152 -17.27 16.68 3.91
N VAL A 153 -17.49 15.75 4.85
CA VAL A 153 -16.41 14.86 5.31
C VAL A 153 -15.89 14.00 4.17
N PHE A 154 -16.76 13.44 3.34
CA PHE A 154 -16.35 12.64 2.18
C PHE A 154 -15.61 13.49 1.14
N ALA A 155 -16.01 14.74 0.90
CA ALA A 155 -15.28 15.62 0.01
C ALA A 155 -13.85 15.93 0.51
N THR A 156 -13.63 15.88 1.84
CA THR A 156 -12.31 16.11 2.46
C THR A 156 -11.49 14.84 2.71
N LYS A 157 -12.13 13.67 2.73
CA LYS A 157 -11.47 12.37 2.93
C LYS A 157 -11.17 11.78 1.55
N GLU A 158 -10.02 11.11 1.42
CA GLU A 158 -9.64 10.45 0.16
C GLU A 158 -10.70 9.45 -0.34
N PHE A 159 -11.58 8.95 0.55
CA PHE A 159 -12.75 8.13 0.23
C PHE A 159 -13.54 8.56 -1.01
N TYR A 160 -13.77 9.86 -1.27
CA TYR A 160 -14.50 10.25 -2.50
C TYR A 160 -13.69 9.98 -3.77
N MET A 161 -12.38 10.14 -3.71
CA MET A 161 -11.47 9.79 -4.81
C MET A 161 -11.29 8.28 -4.97
N GLU A 162 -11.43 7.54 -3.87
CA GLU A 162 -11.22 6.09 -3.84
C GLU A 162 -12.37 5.29 -4.46
N PHE A 163 -13.59 5.83 -4.51
CA PHE A 163 -14.78 5.14 -5.03
C PHE A 163 -15.42 5.86 -6.22
N GLN A 164 -14.75 6.89 -6.78
CA GLN A 164 -15.28 7.70 -7.87
C GLN A 164 -15.73 6.82 -9.05
N LEU A 165 -14.84 5.96 -9.53
CA LEU A 165 -15.11 5.09 -10.68
C LEU A 165 -16.23 4.08 -10.39
N SER A 166 -16.20 3.44 -9.23
CA SER A 166 -17.25 2.51 -8.79
C SER A 166 -18.64 3.18 -8.70
N ILE A 167 -18.71 4.43 -8.23
CA ILE A 167 -19.95 5.20 -8.19
C ILE A 167 -20.41 5.51 -9.62
N HIS A 168 -19.50 5.92 -10.51
CA HIS A 168 -19.86 6.22 -11.89
C HIS A 168 -20.40 4.98 -12.63
N GLN A 169 -19.81 3.81 -12.43
CA GLN A 169 -20.28 2.53 -12.98
C GLN A 169 -21.71 2.21 -12.51
N LEU A 170 -22.01 2.41 -11.22
CA LEU A 170 -23.31 2.13 -10.62
C LEU A 170 -24.40 3.09 -11.11
N VAL A 171 -24.07 4.39 -11.23
CA VAL A 171 -24.94 5.41 -11.82
C VAL A 171 -25.22 5.10 -13.30
N LEU A 172 -24.19 4.73 -14.07
CA LEU A 172 -24.32 4.36 -15.47
C LEU A 172 -25.27 3.17 -15.64
N ARG A 173 -25.07 2.10 -14.86
CA ARG A 173 -25.96 0.93 -14.84
C ARG A 173 -27.40 1.37 -14.60
N LYS A 174 -27.64 2.25 -13.62
CA LYS A 174 -28.98 2.73 -13.29
C LYS A 174 -29.62 3.60 -14.38
N GLN A 175 -28.85 4.44 -15.07
CA GLN A 175 -29.33 5.27 -16.17
C GLN A 175 -29.70 4.42 -17.39
N LEU A 176 -28.89 3.42 -17.71
CA LEU A 176 -29.15 2.46 -18.80
C LEU A 176 -30.38 1.58 -18.52
N GLU A 177 -30.60 1.15 -17.27
CA GLU A 177 -31.83 0.45 -16.87
C GLU A 177 -33.09 1.29 -17.16
N LYS A 178 -33.03 2.60 -16.91
CA LYS A 178 -34.14 3.54 -17.12
C LYS A 178 -34.31 3.98 -18.58
N GLY A 179 -33.36 3.69 -19.46
CA GLY A 179 -33.32 4.17 -20.83
C GLY A 179 -32.87 5.63 -20.98
N GLU A 180 -32.22 6.20 -19.96
CA GLU A 180 -31.70 7.59 -19.97
C GLU A 180 -30.32 7.66 -20.64
N PHE A 181 -30.27 7.43 -21.96
CA PHE A 181 -29.00 7.29 -22.70
C PHE A 181 -28.14 8.56 -22.75
N GLU A 182 -28.72 9.75 -22.78
CA GLU A 182 -27.92 10.99 -22.73
C GLU A 182 -27.22 11.20 -21.37
N GLY A 183 -27.89 10.83 -20.28
CA GLY A 183 -27.32 10.84 -18.94
C GLY A 183 -26.17 9.82 -18.83
N ALA A 184 -26.39 8.62 -19.35
CA ALA A 184 -25.38 7.57 -19.43
C ALA A 184 -24.12 8.01 -20.20
N LEU A 185 -24.30 8.69 -21.33
CA LEU A 185 -23.17 9.21 -22.11
C LEU A 185 -22.39 10.29 -21.34
N ARG A 186 -23.07 11.17 -20.60
CA ARG A 186 -22.41 12.15 -19.72
C ARG A 186 -21.60 11.44 -18.62
N GLN A 187 -22.18 10.41 -18.01
CA GLN A 187 -21.53 9.62 -16.97
C GLN A 187 -20.21 8.99 -17.46
N ILE A 188 -20.18 8.47 -18.69
CA ILE A 188 -18.96 7.91 -19.29
C ILE A 188 -17.92 8.99 -19.54
N ASN A 189 -18.32 10.18 -19.98
CA ASN A 189 -17.37 11.27 -20.15
C ASN A 189 -16.77 11.72 -18.80
N GLU A 190 -17.55 11.71 -17.72
CA GLU A 190 -17.03 11.98 -16.37
C GLU A 190 -16.05 10.89 -15.92
N MET A 191 -16.36 9.60 -16.17
CA MET A 191 -15.40 8.52 -15.92
C MET A 191 -14.08 8.70 -16.68
N ARG A 192 -14.13 9.15 -17.94
CA ARG A 192 -12.91 9.40 -18.72
C ARG A 192 -12.01 10.44 -18.04
N VAL A 193 -12.60 11.54 -17.57
CA VAL A 193 -11.86 12.60 -16.87
C VAL A 193 -11.24 12.07 -15.57
N ASP A 194 -11.94 11.20 -14.84
CA ASP A 194 -11.40 10.59 -13.62
C ASP A 194 -10.23 9.64 -13.93
N VAL A 195 -10.32 8.86 -15.01
CA VAL A 195 -9.23 7.99 -15.49
C VAL A 195 -8.01 8.82 -15.91
N GLU A 196 -8.20 9.91 -16.64
CA GLU A 196 -7.13 10.86 -16.99
C GLU A 196 -6.46 11.45 -15.73
N ALA A 197 -7.25 11.83 -14.72
CA ALA A 197 -6.73 12.35 -13.45
C ALA A 197 -5.94 11.31 -12.64
N LEU A 198 -6.38 10.05 -12.65
CA LEU A 198 -5.67 8.91 -12.06
C LEU A 198 -4.32 8.69 -12.76
N GLN A 199 -4.29 8.79 -14.09
CA GLN A 199 -3.05 8.69 -14.87
C GLN A 199 -2.04 9.77 -14.48
N GLU A 200 -2.47 11.03 -14.40
CA GLU A 200 -1.59 12.12 -13.98
C GLU A 200 -1.02 11.92 -12.57
N ARG A 201 -1.82 11.37 -11.65
CA ARG A 201 -1.37 11.03 -10.30
C ARG A 201 -0.33 9.92 -10.30
N MET A 202 -0.55 8.87 -11.10
CA MET A 202 0.36 7.74 -11.15
C MET A 202 1.73 8.14 -11.70
N VAL A 203 1.76 9.01 -12.72
CA VAL A 203 3.01 9.60 -13.25
C VAL A 203 3.73 10.46 -12.20
N LYS A 204 2.99 11.27 -11.43
CA LYS A 204 3.58 12.05 -10.33
C LYS A 204 4.16 11.13 -9.25
N LEU A 205 3.44 10.07 -8.88
CA LEU A 205 3.87 9.11 -7.88
C LEU A 205 5.10 8.34 -8.34
N GLU A 206 5.18 7.95 -9.61
CA GLU A 206 6.39 7.36 -10.21
C GLU A 206 7.60 8.29 -10.08
N HIS A 207 7.44 9.58 -10.41
CA HIS A 207 8.53 10.55 -10.31
C HIS A 207 8.95 10.81 -8.87
N GLU A 208 8.00 10.86 -7.93
CA GLU A 208 8.29 10.99 -6.51
C GLU A 208 9.02 9.78 -5.96
N LEU A 209 8.58 8.57 -6.33
CA LEU A 209 9.26 7.32 -6.00
C LEU A 209 10.70 7.40 -6.48
N LYS A 210 10.96 7.65 -7.77
CA LYS A 210 12.32 7.74 -8.32
C LYS A 210 13.22 8.80 -7.66
N ARG A 211 12.67 9.88 -7.09
CA ARG A 211 13.45 11.00 -6.55
C ARG A 211 13.67 10.95 -5.03
N ASN A 212 12.70 10.44 -4.26
CA ASN A 212 12.62 10.68 -2.82
C ASN A 212 12.98 9.45 -1.96
N ILE A 213 13.45 8.34 -2.54
CA ILE A 213 13.84 7.15 -1.78
C ILE A 213 15.18 7.42 -1.08
N VAL A 214 15.10 8.05 0.08
CA VAL A 214 16.25 8.28 0.98
C VAL A 214 16.09 7.48 2.27
N SER A 215 14.86 7.14 2.66
CA SER A 215 14.59 6.35 3.87
C SER A 215 13.64 5.18 3.64
N GLU A 216 13.87 4.12 4.42
CA GLU A 216 13.04 2.91 4.46
C GLU A 216 11.58 3.23 4.88
N GLU A 217 11.39 4.23 5.75
CA GLU A 217 10.06 4.69 6.16
C GLU A 217 9.29 5.37 5.02
N THR A 218 9.96 6.19 4.19
CA THR A 218 9.32 6.75 2.98
C THR A 218 9.01 5.67 1.97
N PHE A 219 9.90 4.70 1.78
CA PHE A 219 9.68 3.57 0.89
C PHE A 219 8.48 2.71 1.31
N GLY A 220 8.37 2.36 2.60
CA GLY A 220 7.24 1.60 3.12
C GLY A 220 5.89 2.28 2.90
N ARG A 221 5.84 3.62 3.04
CA ARG A 221 4.64 4.41 2.75
C ARG A 221 4.24 4.39 1.27
N TYR A 222 5.20 4.59 0.37
CA TYR A 222 4.92 4.54 -1.07
C TYR A 222 4.53 3.12 -1.52
N LYS A 223 5.16 2.07 -0.95
CA LYS A 223 4.79 0.68 -1.21
C LYS A 223 3.33 0.41 -0.83
N GLY A 224 2.92 0.78 0.39
CA GLY A 224 1.53 0.60 0.84
C GLY A 224 0.52 1.33 -0.06
N LEU A 225 0.80 2.58 -0.40
CA LEU A 225 -0.05 3.38 -1.30
C LEU A 225 -0.19 2.71 -2.68
N LEU A 226 0.91 2.23 -3.24
CA LEU A 226 0.94 1.61 -4.56
C LEU A 226 0.25 0.23 -4.56
N ASP A 227 0.40 -0.54 -3.48
CA ASP A 227 -0.34 -1.79 -3.26
C ASP A 227 -1.86 -1.55 -3.18
N ASP A 228 -2.29 -0.50 -2.49
CA ASP A 228 -3.71 -0.11 -2.39
C ASP A 228 -4.27 0.32 -3.76
N ILE A 229 -3.52 1.11 -4.54
CA ILE A 229 -3.90 1.50 -5.91
C ILE A 229 -4.03 0.26 -6.80
N TYR A 230 -3.05 -0.66 -6.75
CA TYR A 230 -3.05 -1.87 -7.55
C TYR A 230 -4.28 -2.74 -7.27
N LEU A 231 -4.56 -3.02 -6.00
CA LEU A 231 -5.71 -3.85 -5.59
C LEU A 231 -7.03 -3.22 -6.06
N ARG A 232 -7.15 -1.89 -5.98
CA ARG A 232 -8.33 -1.17 -6.44
C ARG A 232 -8.51 -1.25 -7.94
N LEU A 233 -7.47 -0.93 -8.70
CA LEU A 233 -7.54 -0.98 -10.17
C LEU A 233 -7.86 -2.39 -10.67
N GLN A 234 -7.38 -3.43 -9.98
CA GLN A 234 -7.75 -4.82 -10.27
C GLN A 234 -9.25 -5.05 -10.09
N LEU A 235 -9.82 -4.70 -8.94
CA LEU A 235 -11.26 -4.84 -8.67
C LEU A 235 -12.10 -4.02 -9.65
N GLU A 236 -11.70 -2.79 -9.95
CA GLU A 236 -12.39 -1.94 -10.92
C GLU A 236 -12.36 -2.52 -12.34
N ASN A 237 -11.26 -3.17 -12.74
CA ASN A 237 -11.15 -3.81 -14.05
C ASN A 237 -12.14 -4.99 -14.17
N GLU A 238 -12.31 -5.78 -13.11
CA GLU A 238 -13.32 -6.84 -13.05
C GLU A 238 -14.75 -6.27 -13.19
N GLU A 239 -15.05 -5.19 -12.46
CA GLU A 239 -16.35 -4.50 -12.54
C GLU A 239 -16.62 -3.87 -13.92
N PHE A 240 -15.58 -3.40 -14.62
CA PHE A 240 -15.71 -2.91 -16.00
C PHE A 240 -16.12 -4.00 -16.97
N ASP A 241 -15.58 -5.22 -16.83
CA ASP A 241 -15.98 -6.36 -17.66
C ASP A 241 -17.46 -6.71 -17.47
N GLU A 242 -17.96 -6.66 -16.23
CA GLU A 242 -19.39 -6.82 -15.95
C GLU A 242 -20.23 -5.71 -16.60
N LEU A 243 -19.80 -4.47 -16.45
CA LEU A 243 -20.49 -3.31 -17.02
C LEU A 243 -20.53 -3.38 -18.55
N ARG A 244 -19.45 -3.84 -19.18
CA ARG A 244 -19.35 -4.06 -20.63
C ARG A 244 -20.33 -5.12 -21.11
N MET A 245 -20.44 -6.23 -20.39
CA MET A 245 -21.46 -7.24 -20.66
C MET A 245 -22.88 -6.65 -20.57
N PHE A 246 -23.14 -5.87 -19.52
CA PHE A 246 -24.44 -5.22 -19.33
C PHE A 246 -24.79 -4.21 -20.44
N VAL A 247 -23.83 -3.41 -20.90
CA VAL A 247 -24.04 -2.50 -22.05
C VAL A 247 -24.32 -3.29 -23.33
N LYS A 248 -23.61 -4.41 -23.55
CA LYS A 248 -23.83 -5.29 -24.70
C LYS A 248 -25.25 -5.89 -24.69
N GLU A 249 -25.70 -6.41 -23.56
CA GLU A 249 -27.08 -6.91 -23.41
C GLU A 249 -28.12 -5.81 -23.64
N THR A 250 -27.87 -4.60 -23.11
CA THR A 250 -28.75 -3.45 -23.30
C THR A 250 -28.80 -3.03 -24.77
N LYS A 251 -27.66 -3.06 -25.48
CA LYS A 251 -27.57 -2.80 -26.91
C LYS A 251 -28.37 -3.81 -27.72
N ASP A 252 -28.29 -5.10 -27.40
CA ASP A 252 -29.04 -6.14 -28.09
C ASP A 252 -30.55 -6.00 -27.86
N ARG A 253 -30.96 -5.66 -26.63
CA ARG A 253 -32.36 -5.35 -26.29
C ARG A 253 -32.90 -4.16 -27.08
N VAL A 254 -32.17 -3.03 -27.07
CA VAL A 254 -32.55 -1.81 -27.80
C VAL A 254 -32.57 -2.06 -29.31
N HIS A 255 -31.64 -2.87 -29.84
CA HIS A 255 -31.64 -3.26 -31.25
C HIS A 255 -32.92 -4.02 -31.63
N ALA A 256 -33.32 -5.00 -30.82
CA ALA A 256 -34.54 -5.77 -31.04
C ALA A 256 -35.82 -4.90 -30.97
N GLU A 257 -35.84 -3.90 -30.10
CA GLU A 257 -36.92 -2.92 -29.99
C GLU A 257 -36.94 -1.93 -31.17
N THR A 258 -35.77 -1.51 -31.65
CA THR A 258 -35.62 -0.59 -32.78
C THR A 258 -36.05 -1.22 -34.10
N ILE A 259 -35.89 -2.53 -34.29
CA ILE A 259 -36.46 -3.23 -35.46
C ILE A 259 -38.00 -3.10 -35.52
N ARG A 260 -38.65 -2.86 -34.38
CA ARG A 260 -40.11 -2.69 -34.26
C ARG A 260 -40.57 -1.23 -34.35
N GLN A 261 -39.67 -0.25 -34.20
CA GLN A 261 -39.99 1.19 -34.17
C GLN A 261 -39.26 1.95 -35.29
N VAL A 262 -39.80 3.09 -35.73
CA VAL A 262 -39.19 3.91 -36.81
C VAL A 262 -38.05 4.80 -36.28
N ASP A 263 -37.95 5.00 -34.96
CA ASP A 263 -36.98 5.91 -34.35
C ASP A 263 -35.65 5.21 -34.06
N GLN A 264 -34.58 5.61 -34.77
CA GLN A 264 -33.24 5.00 -34.66
C GLN A 264 -32.37 5.67 -33.59
N ARG A 265 -32.80 6.79 -33.01
CA ARG A 265 -31.98 7.60 -32.08
C ARG A 265 -31.50 6.84 -30.83
N PRO A 266 -32.32 6.03 -30.15
CA PRO A 266 -31.87 5.29 -28.97
C PRO A 266 -30.75 4.28 -29.30
N TYR A 267 -30.82 3.67 -30.48
CA TYR A 267 -29.81 2.73 -30.96
C TYR A 267 -28.48 3.42 -31.33
N GLU A 268 -28.55 4.62 -31.91
CA GLU A 268 -27.35 5.43 -32.16
C GLU A 268 -26.65 5.83 -30.86
N LEU A 269 -27.43 6.23 -29.84
CA LEU A 269 -26.89 6.60 -28.53
C LEU A 269 -26.26 5.40 -27.82
N ILE A 270 -26.88 4.21 -27.82
CA ILE A 270 -26.27 3.03 -27.19
C ILE A 270 -24.99 2.58 -27.91
N LEU A 271 -24.92 2.73 -29.24
CA LEU A 271 -23.69 2.48 -29.99
C LEU A 271 -22.57 3.43 -29.57
N ARG A 272 -22.89 4.71 -29.39
CA ARG A 272 -21.93 5.70 -28.91
C ARG A 272 -21.47 5.41 -27.48
N ILE A 273 -22.39 5.10 -26.58
CA ILE A 273 -22.11 4.67 -25.20
C ILE A 273 -21.18 3.45 -25.21
N SER A 274 -21.46 2.44 -26.03
CA SER A 274 -20.63 1.24 -26.14
C SER A 274 -19.21 1.56 -26.59
N ASN A 275 -19.02 2.45 -27.56
CA ASN A 275 -17.69 2.82 -28.04
C ASN A 275 -16.93 3.67 -27.01
N GLU A 276 -17.58 4.65 -26.40
CA GLU A 276 -16.95 5.50 -25.37
C GLU A 276 -16.58 4.70 -24.13
N LEU A 277 -17.42 3.75 -23.70
CA LEU A 277 -17.11 2.86 -22.59
C LEU A 277 -15.89 1.97 -22.90
N GLU A 278 -15.78 1.45 -24.14
CA GLU A 278 -14.63 0.64 -24.55
C GLU A 278 -13.32 1.45 -24.54
N MET A 279 -13.37 2.73 -24.93
CA MET A 279 -12.21 3.63 -24.85
C MET A 279 -11.78 3.87 -23.40
N VAL A 280 -12.72 4.22 -22.52
CA VAL A 280 -12.44 4.43 -21.08
C VAL A 280 -11.90 3.17 -20.43
N HIS A 281 -12.47 2.00 -20.75
CA HIS A 281 -11.97 0.73 -20.27
C HIS A 281 -10.55 0.46 -20.76
N GLY A 282 -10.25 0.69 -22.04
CA GLY A 282 -8.90 0.54 -22.58
C GLY A 282 -7.87 1.44 -21.89
N GLU A 283 -8.20 2.70 -21.64
CA GLU A 283 -7.35 3.64 -20.88
C GLU A 283 -7.13 3.15 -19.45
N HIS A 284 -8.17 2.67 -18.77
CA HIS A 284 -8.09 2.10 -17.43
C HIS A 284 -7.27 0.80 -17.38
N SER A 285 -7.41 -0.10 -18.34
CA SER A 285 -6.60 -1.33 -18.42
C SER A 285 -5.11 -1.01 -18.64
N ILE A 286 -4.80 0.03 -19.43
CA ILE A 286 -3.41 0.50 -19.60
C ILE A 286 -2.86 1.03 -18.26
N LEU A 287 -3.66 1.80 -17.52
CA LEU A 287 -3.33 2.27 -16.17
C LEU A 287 -3.09 1.10 -15.21
N PHE A 288 -3.94 0.08 -15.23
CA PHE A 288 -3.74 -1.11 -14.42
C PHE A 288 -2.41 -1.80 -14.75
N GLN A 289 -2.10 -2.00 -16.04
CA GLN A 289 -0.81 -2.57 -16.46
C GLN A 289 0.39 -1.71 -16.02
N GLN A 290 0.29 -0.38 -16.16
CA GLN A 290 1.33 0.53 -15.71
C GLN A 290 1.52 0.45 -14.19
N SER A 291 0.44 0.33 -13.41
CA SER A 291 0.52 0.15 -11.95
C SER A 291 1.25 -1.12 -11.57
N MET A 292 1.06 -2.21 -12.32
CA MET A 292 1.76 -3.48 -12.12
C MET A 292 3.26 -3.35 -12.40
N VAL A 293 3.63 -2.69 -13.50
CA VAL A 293 5.04 -2.42 -13.85
C VAL A 293 5.70 -1.52 -12.80
N LEU A 294 4.99 -0.50 -12.32
CA LEU A 294 5.47 0.39 -11.27
C LEU A 294 5.68 -0.39 -9.96
N LYS A 295 4.75 -1.28 -9.61
CA LYS A 295 4.84 -2.14 -8.43
C LYS A 295 6.03 -3.08 -8.49
N SER A 296 6.29 -3.73 -9.62
CA SER A 296 7.40 -4.69 -9.73
C SER A 296 8.74 -3.96 -9.92
N SER A 297 8.88 -3.18 -10.99
CA SER A 297 10.16 -2.62 -11.42
C SER A 297 10.60 -1.45 -10.54
N ALA A 298 9.69 -0.52 -10.22
CA ALA A 298 10.08 0.69 -9.50
C ALA A 298 10.31 0.43 -8.01
N LEU A 299 9.55 -0.48 -7.38
CA LEU A 299 9.83 -0.88 -6.00
C LEU A 299 11.13 -1.69 -5.88
N SER A 300 11.42 -2.62 -6.81
CA SER A 300 12.70 -3.35 -6.80
C SER A 300 13.88 -2.41 -7.03
N ALA A 301 13.82 -1.52 -8.02
CA ALA A 301 14.88 -0.54 -8.26
C ALA A 301 15.07 0.42 -7.08
N ALA A 302 13.97 0.80 -6.41
CA ALA A 302 14.01 1.60 -5.20
C ALA A 302 14.69 0.87 -4.03
N GLN A 303 14.36 -0.40 -3.85
CA GLN A 303 14.94 -1.24 -2.82
C GLN A 303 16.44 -1.44 -3.05
N GLU A 304 16.85 -1.72 -4.29
CA GLU A 304 18.26 -1.75 -4.69
C GLU A 304 18.96 -0.42 -4.42
N SER A 305 18.35 0.70 -4.79
CA SER A 305 18.92 2.03 -4.52
C SER A 305 19.11 2.29 -3.02
N LEU A 306 18.20 1.84 -2.15
CA LEU A 306 18.38 1.93 -0.69
C LEU A 306 19.54 1.05 -0.22
N TYR A 307 19.64 -0.18 -0.72
CA TYR A 307 20.76 -1.07 -0.40
C TYR A 307 22.10 -0.47 -0.82
N TYR A 308 22.18 0.11 -2.02
CA TYR A 308 23.40 0.77 -2.51
C TYR A 308 23.71 2.09 -1.81
N THR A 309 22.70 2.80 -1.28
CA THR A 309 22.91 4.03 -0.47
C THR A 309 23.43 3.71 0.92
N GLY A 310 23.05 2.56 1.49
CA GLY A 310 23.55 2.08 2.79
C GLY A 310 24.94 1.42 2.73
N LEU A 311 25.43 1.10 1.54
CA LEU A 311 26.80 0.65 1.31
C LEU A 311 27.68 1.89 1.09
N ASP A 312 28.61 2.16 2.01
CA ASP A 312 29.69 3.13 1.76
C ASP A 312 30.35 2.74 0.44
N SER A 313 30.13 3.55 -0.61
CA SER A 313 30.64 3.28 -1.94
C SER A 313 32.15 3.25 -1.86
N PHE A 314 32.72 2.05 -1.91
CA PHE A 314 34.17 1.86 -1.91
C PHE A 314 34.74 2.45 -3.19
N ASN A 315 35.36 3.62 -3.09
CA ASN A 315 35.91 4.29 -4.25
C ASN A 315 37.30 3.71 -4.50
N PHE A 316 37.38 2.71 -5.39
CA PHE A 316 38.62 1.98 -5.65
C PHE A 316 39.80 2.91 -5.99
N ASP A 317 39.55 3.99 -6.73
CA ASP A 317 40.57 4.96 -7.11
C ASP A 317 41.06 5.79 -5.92
N GLN A 318 40.17 6.21 -5.03
CA GLN A 318 40.54 6.97 -3.83
C GLN A 318 41.12 6.08 -2.74
N ASP A 319 40.52 4.94 -2.45
CA ASP A 319 40.83 4.15 -1.25
C ASP A 319 41.98 3.16 -1.49
N ILE A 320 42.08 2.57 -2.68
CA ILE A 320 43.18 1.65 -3.05
C ILE A 320 44.17 2.35 -3.96
N GLY A 321 43.70 2.94 -5.06
CA GLY A 321 44.55 3.56 -6.07
C GLY A 321 45.48 4.60 -5.46
N SER A 322 44.91 5.59 -4.76
CA SER A 322 45.70 6.66 -4.13
C SER A 322 46.71 6.13 -3.11
N LEU A 323 46.38 5.08 -2.36
CA LEU A 323 47.26 4.49 -1.34
C LEU A 323 48.45 3.75 -1.98
N ILE A 324 48.21 3.02 -3.07
CA ILE A 324 49.23 2.31 -3.84
C ILE A 324 50.19 3.30 -4.53
N PHE A 325 49.65 4.40 -5.07
CA PHE A 325 50.47 5.39 -5.79
C PHE A 325 51.19 6.38 -4.86
N SER A 326 50.62 6.71 -3.69
CA SER A 326 51.21 7.68 -2.74
C SER A 326 52.29 7.07 -1.85
N THR A 327 52.15 5.80 -1.47
CA THR A 327 53.14 5.04 -0.70
C THR A 327 53.52 3.77 -1.46
N PRO A 328 54.67 3.72 -2.16
CA PRO A 328 55.09 2.51 -2.86
C PRO A 328 55.39 1.42 -1.82
N LEU A 329 54.47 0.48 -1.68
CA LEU A 329 54.65 -0.70 -0.84
C LEU A 329 55.81 -1.56 -1.38
N PRO A 330 56.53 -2.30 -0.51
CA PRO A 330 57.51 -3.27 -0.96
C PRO A 330 56.92 -4.25 -1.98
N VAL A 331 57.72 -4.62 -3.00
CA VAL A 331 57.29 -5.47 -4.13
C VAL A 331 56.65 -6.79 -3.67
N ALA A 332 57.12 -7.35 -2.55
CA ALA A 332 56.54 -8.56 -1.95
C ALA A 332 55.10 -8.36 -1.45
N SER A 333 54.78 -7.21 -0.86
CA SER A 333 53.45 -6.85 -0.37
C SER A 333 52.50 -6.47 -1.51
N MET A 334 53.01 -5.77 -2.53
CA MET A 334 52.27 -5.47 -3.77
C MET A 334 51.80 -6.72 -4.49
N LYS A 335 52.59 -7.81 -4.46
CA LYS A 335 52.19 -9.09 -5.06
C LYS A 335 50.91 -9.65 -4.43
N GLY A 336 50.70 -9.46 -3.12
CA GLY A 336 49.47 -9.87 -2.43
C GLY A 336 48.25 -9.06 -2.85
N VAL A 337 48.43 -7.74 -3.04
CA VAL A 337 47.36 -6.81 -3.46
C VAL A 337 46.98 -7.01 -4.94
N LEU A 338 47.96 -7.28 -5.81
CA LEU A 338 47.74 -7.43 -7.25
C LEU A 338 47.39 -8.85 -7.70
N ALA A 339 47.71 -9.88 -6.91
CA ALA A 339 47.39 -11.28 -7.22
C ALA A 339 45.92 -11.54 -7.61
N PRO A 340 44.89 -11.02 -6.91
CA PRO A 340 43.50 -11.24 -7.29
C PRO A 340 43.10 -10.55 -8.61
N PHE A 341 43.84 -9.53 -9.04
CA PHE A 341 43.59 -8.80 -10.30
C PHE A 341 44.41 -9.32 -11.49
N LEU A 342 45.27 -10.30 -11.25
CA LEU A 342 46.03 -11.00 -12.28
C LEU A 342 45.57 -12.47 -12.34
N PRO A 343 44.30 -12.73 -12.71
CA PRO A 343 43.90 -14.10 -13.00
C PRO A 343 44.78 -14.64 -14.13
N ILE A 344 45.19 -15.90 -14.01
CA ILE A 344 45.83 -16.61 -15.11
C ILE A 344 44.83 -16.61 -16.27
N GLU A 345 45.29 -16.25 -17.47
CA GLU A 345 44.43 -16.19 -18.66
C GLU A 345 43.86 -17.58 -18.95
N GLU A 346 42.61 -17.80 -18.54
CA GLU A 346 41.86 -19.02 -18.88
C GLU A 346 41.24 -18.84 -20.26
N THR A 347 41.83 -19.48 -21.26
CA THR A 347 41.22 -19.52 -22.59
C THR A 347 39.96 -20.37 -22.52
N LYS A 348 38.78 -19.77 -22.71
CA LYS A 348 37.52 -20.50 -22.88
C LYS A 348 37.59 -21.31 -24.18
N GLN A 349 38.02 -22.57 -24.06
CA GLN A 349 38.02 -23.51 -25.18
C GLN A 349 36.73 -24.31 -25.16
N TRP A 350 36.03 -24.32 -26.29
CA TRP A 350 34.89 -25.20 -26.46
C TRP A 350 35.40 -26.63 -26.58
N SER A 351 35.00 -27.49 -25.64
CA SER A 351 35.34 -28.90 -25.69
C SER A 351 34.55 -29.56 -26.82
N LEU A 352 35.24 -30.19 -27.77
CA LEU A 352 34.58 -30.96 -28.84
C LEU A 352 33.75 -32.14 -28.31
N LEU A 353 33.99 -32.54 -27.06
CA LEU A 353 33.21 -33.58 -26.37
C LEU A 353 31.80 -33.09 -25.99
N THR A 354 31.56 -31.77 -25.94
CA THR A 354 30.23 -31.20 -25.67
C THR A 354 29.22 -31.55 -26.76
N VAL A 355 29.67 -31.86 -27.99
CA VAL A 355 28.79 -32.37 -29.08
C VAL A 355 28.13 -33.71 -28.72
N TRP A 356 28.80 -34.50 -27.87
CA TRP A 356 28.35 -35.83 -27.46
C TRP A 356 27.68 -35.84 -26.10
N ALA A 357 27.58 -34.68 -25.44
CA ALA A 357 26.81 -34.54 -24.22
C ALA A 357 25.32 -34.76 -24.53
N GLU A 358 24.58 -35.28 -23.55
CA GLU A 358 23.13 -35.45 -23.68
C GLU A 358 22.49 -34.10 -24.03
N GLN A 359 21.93 -34.01 -25.24
CA GLN A 359 21.17 -32.84 -25.65
C GLN A 359 19.77 -32.98 -25.06
N ASN A 360 19.36 -32.01 -24.25
CA ASN A 360 17.96 -31.89 -23.85
C ASN A 360 17.14 -31.56 -25.09
N ILE A 361 16.50 -32.58 -25.66
CA ILE A 361 15.45 -32.39 -26.65
C ILE A 361 14.19 -32.06 -25.84
N GLN A 362 13.87 -30.77 -25.75
CA GLN A 362 12.52 -30.36 -25.33
C GLN A 362 11.58 -30.66 -26.50
N GLU A 363 10.60 -31.55 -26.28
CA GLU A 363 9.51 -31.73 -27.23
C GLU A 363 8.72 -30.41 -27.31
N ASP A 364 8.59 -29.86 -28.52
CA ASP A 364 7.69 -28.76 -28.82
C ASP A 364 6.25 -29.22 -28.53
N SER A 365 5.80 -29.09 -27.29
CA SER A 365 4.39 -29.23 -26.94
C SER A 365 3.66 -27.96 -27.36
N ASP A 366 2.97 -28.04 -28.49
CA ASP A 366 1.89 -27.19 -28.98
C ASP A 366 1.71 -25.80 -28.33
N GLY A 367 2.11 -24.76 -29.07
CA GLY A 367 1.33 -23.52 -29.12
C GLY A 367 1.78 -22.34 -28.27
N GLN A 368 2.99 -22.32 -27.72
CA GLN A 368 3.57 -21.05 -27.24
C GLN A 368 4.36 -20.40 -28.37
N GLU A 369 3.86 -19.24 -28.81
CA GLU A 369 4.58 -18.34 -29.69
C GLU A 369 6.02 -18.18 -29.17
N ARG A 370 6.97 -18.33 -30.08
CA ARG A 370 8.36 -17.98 -29.83
C ARG A 370 8.41 -16.51 -29.44
N ASP A 371 8.45 -16.26 -28.14
CA ASP A 371 8.88 -14.99 -27.64
C ASP A 371 10.36 -14.90 -28.01
N ASN A 372 10.66 -14.14 -29.07
CA ASN A 372 12.00 -13.64 -29.34
C ASN A 372 12.32 -12.56 -28.29
N GLN A 373 12.14 -12.88 -27.01
CA GLN A 373 12.93 -12.24 -25.97
C GLN A 373 14.36 -12.62 -26.31
N PHE A 374 15.13 -11.59 -26.66
CA PHE A 374 16.57 -11.66 -26.58
C PHE A 374 16.91 -12.38 -25.27
N LEU A 375 17.86 -13.31 -25.36
CA LEU A 375 18.57 -13.83 -24.19
C LEU A 375 19.04 -12.62 -23.38
N ASP A 376 18.22 -12.20 -22.42
CA ASP A 376 18.69 -11.50 -21.26
C ASP A 376 19.75 -12.42 -20.69
N ILE A 377 21.00 -12.01 -20.83
CA ILE A 377 22.13 -12.58 -20.13
C ILE A 377 21.96 -12.11 -18.68
N GLU A 378 20.89 -12.59 -18.05
CA GLU A 378 20.72 -12.56 -16.61
C GLU A 378 21.67 -13.61 -16.05
N ALA A 379 22.47 -13.19 -15.09
CA ALA A 379 23.44 -13.99 -14.37
C ALA A 379 22.76 -15.00 -13.42
N GLU A 380 21.80 -15.80 -13.92
CA GLU A 380 21.10 -16.82 -13.13
C GLU A 380 21.90 -18.13 -12.98
N GLY A 381 22.97 -18.31 -13.77
CA GLY A 381 23.77 -19.54 -13.78
C GLY A 381 24.54 -19.85 -12.47
N ASP A 382 24.86 -18.82 -11.67
CA ASP A 382 25.65 -18.98 -10.43
C ASP A 382 24.80 -19.08 -9.15
N VAL A 383 23.51 -18.75 -9.21
CA VAL A 383 22.62 -18.73 -8.03
C VAL A 383 22.12 -20.13 -7.65
N LEU A 384 21.79 -20.95 -8.65
CA LEU A 384 21.28 -22.32 -8.47
C LEU A 384 22.25 -23.28 -7.74
N PRO A 385 23.57 -23.34 -8.05
CA PRO A 385 24.48 -24.24 -7.33
C PRO A 385 24.71 -23.81 -5.88
N TYR A 386 24.77 -22.51 -5.60
CA TYR A 386 24.98 -21.98 -4.25
C TYR A 386 23.79 -22.28 -3.33
N GLN A 387 22.57 -22.09 -3.81
CA GLN A 387 21.34 -22.45 -3.08
C GLN A 387 21.24 -23.94 -2.78
N ALA A 388 21.64 -24.80 -3.73
CA ALA A 388 21.65 -26.25 -3.54
C ALA A 388 22.66 -26.70 -2.46
N VAL A 389 23.81 -26.04 -2.37
CA VAL A 389 24.82 -26.31 -1.32
C VAL A 389 24.32 -25.85 0.05
N GLN A 390 23.71 -24.66 0.13
CA GLN A 390 23.12 -24.16 1.38
C GLN A 390 22.00 -25.04 1.91
N ARG A 391 21.10 -25.53 1.03
CA ARG A 391 20.01 -26.45 1.41
C ARG A 391 20.54 -27.71 2.09
N LYS A 392 21.60 -28.31 1.53
CA LYS A 392 22.23 -29.51 2.12
C LYS A 392 22.84 -29.21 3.49
N LEU A 393 23.47 -28.04 3.64
CA LEU A 393 24.11 -27.62 4.88
C LEU A 393 23.07 -27.36 5.99
N TYR A 394 22.00 -26.63 5.68
CA TYR A 394 20.93 -26.34 6.65
C TYR A 394 20.18 -27.60 7.07
N ARG A 395 19.94 -28.52 6.13
CA ARG A 395 19.38 -29.83 6.45
C ARG A 395 20.25 -30.60 7.44
N LEU A 396 21.56 -30.64 7.20
CA LEU A 396 22.50 -31.33 8.09
C LEU A 396 22.57 -30.70 9.49
N LEU A 397 22.55 -29.36 9.57
CA LEU A 397 22.51 -28.65 10.85
C LEU A 397 21.21 -28.92 11.62
N MET A 398 20.07 -28.91 10.92
CA MET A 398 18.76 -29.20 11.50
C MET A 398 18.66 -30.64 12.00
N GLU A 399 19.11 -31.63 11.22
CA GLU A 399 19.13 -33.05 11.63
C GLU A 399 19.98 -33.25 12.91
N LYS A 400 21.14 -32.59 13.01
CA LYS A 400 21.98 -32.65 14.22
C LYS A 400 21.34 -31.96 15.42
N LEU A 401 20.70 -30.83 15.21
CA LEU A 401 20.00 -30.07 16.24
C LEU A 401 18.86 -30.92 16.82
N LEU A 402 18.04 -31.50 15.96
CA LEU A 402 16.92 -32.36 16.34
C LEU A 402 17.39 -33.61 17.12
N HIS A 403 18.46 -34.27 16.66
CA HIS A 403 19.05 -35.41 17.39
C HIS A 403 19.53 -35.00 18.79
N MET A 404 20.12 -33.81 18.94
CA MET A 404 20.57 -33.31 20.25
C MET A 404 19.39 -32.98 21.17
N MET A 405 18.33 -32.40 20.62
CA MET A 405 17.10 -32.12 21.36
C MET A 405 16.32 -33.38 21.76
N ASP A 406 16.36 -34.45 20.95
CA ASP A 406 15.76 -35.74 21.30
C ASP A 406 16.52 -36.44 22.44
N GLU A 407 17.83 -36.20 22.59
CA GLU A 407 18.66 -36.78 23.67
C GLU A 407 18.66 -35.96 24.98
N GLN A 408 18.62 -34.63 24.91
CA GLN A 408 18.85 -33.74 26.06
C GLN A 408 17.68 -32.78 26.37
N GLY A 409 16.65 -32.71 25.52
CA GLY A 409 15.52 -31.80 25.67
C GLY A 409 15.86 -30.39 25.22
N ASP A 410 15.75 -29.41 26.13
CA ASP A 410 16.07 -28.01 25.86
C ASP A 410 17.59 -27.85 25.68
N THR A 411 17.98 -27.13 24.63
CA THR A 411 19.38 -27.02 24.25
C THR A 411 19.80 -25.58 24.06
N GLU A 412 20.96 -25.24 24.62
CA GLU A 412 21.58 -23.93 24.40
C GLU A 412 22.58 -24.00 23.25
N LEU A 413 22.61 -22.92 22.45
CA LEU A 413 23.49 -22.78 21.28
C LEU A 413 24.97 -23.01 21.65
N HIS A 414 25.41 -22.62 22.86
CA HIS A 414 26.77 -22.88 23.31
C HIS A 414 27.11 -24.38 23.43
N VAL A 415 26.12 -25.24 23.72
CA VAL A 415 26.33 -26.69 23.88
C VAL A 415 26.50 -27.30 22.50
N PHE A 416 25.66 -26.85 21.56
CA PHE A 416 25.71 -27.25 20.17
C PHE A 416 27.06 -26.90 19.52
N ILE A 417 27.55 -25.68 19.74
CA ILE A 417 28.86 -25.23 19.21
C ILE A 417 29.99 -26.11 19.76
N ARG A 418 30.04 -26.38 21.07
CA ARG A 418 31.05 -27.27 21.68
C ARG A 418 30.99 -28.72 21.16
N GLN A 419 29.83 -29.18 20.71
CA GLN A 419 29.67 -30.52 20.15
C GLN A 419 30.12 -30.57 18.69
N ILE A 420 29.89 -29.51 17.92
CA ILE A 420 30.40 -29.37 16.55
C ILE A 420 31.92 -29.24 16.53
N GLU A 421 32.51 -28.51 17.49
CA GLU A 421 33.98 -28.44 17.67
C GLU A 421 34.61 -29.82 17.89
N LYS A 422 33.91 -30.72 18.57
CA LYS A 422 34.37 -32.10 18.84
C LYS A 422 34.09 -33.08 17.71
N SER A 423 33.33 -32.66 16.69
CA SER A 423 32.96 -33.47 15.54
C SER A 423 33.83 -33.11 14.32
N ASP A 424 33.77 -33.93 13.25
CA ASP A 424 34.49 -33.66 11.99
C ASP A 424 34.00 -32.39 11.22
N TYR A 425 33.04 -31.65 11.79
CA TYR A 425 32.39 -30.49 11.19
C TYR A 425 32.92 -29.14 11.71
N ALA A 426 34.08 -29.13 12.38
CA ALA A 426 34.67 -27.91 12.92
C ALA A 426 34.90 -26.79 11.88
N HIS A 427 35.05 -27.15 10.59
CA HIS A 427 35.19 -26.20 9.48
C HIS A 427 33.94 -25.30 9.29
N LEU A 428 32.74 -25.79 9.63
CA LEU A 428 31.49 -25.04 9.46
C LEU A 428 31.41 -23.82 10.40
N LEU A 429 32.09 -23.84 11.55
CA LEU A 429 32.11 -22.72 12.50
C LEU A 429 32.87 -21.49 11.97
N GLY A 430 33.68 -21.67 10.93
CA GLY A 430 34.37 -20.60 10.21
C GLY A 430 33.58 -20.03 9.02
N GLU A 431 32.49 -20.67 8.62
CA GLU A 431 31.67 -20.27 7.47
C GLU A 431 30.50 -19.38 7.89
N ARG A 432 30.19 -18.37 7.08
CA ARG A 432 29.07 -17.45 7.32
C ARG A 432 27.73 -18.17 7.35
N SER A 433 27.55 -19.18 6.50
CA SER A 433 26.30 -19.93 6.37
C SER A 433 25.84 -20.61 7.66
N PHE A 434 26.77 -20.97 8.56
CA PHE A 434 26.41 -21.50 9.88
C PHE A 434 25.65 -20.47 10.73
N TYR A 435 26.09 -19.20 10.72
CA TYR A 435 25.45 -18.13 11.50
C TYR A 435 24.15 -17.66 10.86
N ASP A 436 24.09 -17.62 9.54
CA ASP A 436 22.88 -17.28 8.78
C ASP A 436 21.73 -18.25 9.14
N PHE A 437 22.03 -19.54 9.37
CA PHE A 437 21.04 -20.54 9.82
C PHE A 437 20.42 -20.20 11.18
N TRP A 438 21.22 -19.76 12.17
CA TRP A 438 20.73 -19.43 13.51
C TRP A 438 19.90 -18.15 13.54
N ILE A 439 20.33 -17.14 12.79
CA ILE A 439 19.57 -15.90 12.61
C ILE A 439 18.21 -16.21 11.97
N PHE A 440 18.21 -17.09 10.97
CA PHE A 440 16.98 -17.54 10.30
C PHE A 440 16.03 -18.25 11.28
N LEU A 441 16.52 -19.20 12.08
CA LEU A 441 15.69 -19.89 13.08
C LEU A 441 15.12 -18.94 14.14
N HIS A 442 15.89 -17.94 14.55
CA HIS A 442 15.43 -16.93 15.52
C HIS A 442 14.32 -16.04 14.94
N GLN A 443 14.52 -15.50 13.73
CA GLN A 443 13.54 -14.61 13.08
C GLN A 443 12.20 -15.30 12.79
N ARG A 444 12.20 -16.62 12.64
CA ARG A 444 10.99 -17.41 12.33
C ARG A 444 10.45 -18.21 13.52
N SER A 445 10.90 -17.92 14.74
CA SER A 445 10.37 -18.50 15.98
C SER A 445 8.99 -17.89 16.32
N PRO A 446 7.93 -18.67 16.62
CA PRO A 446 7.89 -20.14 16.72
C PRO A 446 7.72 -20.84 15.36
N LEU A 447 8.54 -21.83 15.07
CA LEU A 447 8.46 -22.60 13.82
C LEU A 447 7.38 -23.70 13.94
N GLN A 448 6.35 -23.65 13.10
CA GLN A 448 5.32 -24.71 13.00
C GLN A 448 5.26 -25.27 11.57
N ALA A 449 5.02 -26.57 11.42
CA ALA A 449 4.93 -27.20 10.10
C ALA A 449 3.66 -26.82 9.31
N GLN A 450 2.66 -26.19 9.94
CA GLN A 450 1.43 -25.73 9.27
C GLN A 450 1.58 -24.38 8.56
N ASP A 451 2.70 -23.67 8.72
CA ASP A 451 2.91 -22.37 8.05
C ASP A 451 3.22 -22.50 6.54
N GLY A 452 3.40 -23.73 6.02
CA GLY A 452 3.67 -23.98 4.60
C GLY A 452 2.49 -23.65 3.65
N GLU A 453 1.24 -23.66 4.13
CA GLU A 453 0.10 -23.36 3.26
C GLU A 453 -0.25 -21.87 3.18
N SER A 454 0.15 -21.05 4.17
CA SER A 454 -0.30 -19.64 4.27
C SER A 454 0.63 -18.63 3.56
N GLN A 455 1.74 -19.06 2.96
CA GLN A 455 2.77 -18.15 2.43
C GLN A 455 3.26 -18.55 1.03
N HIS A 456 2.34 -18.87 0.12
CA HIS A 456 2.64 -19.13 -1.31
C HIS A 456 3.03 -17.89 -2.14
N ASN A 457 3.39 -16.76 -1.52
CA ASN A 457 3.66 -15.50 -2.24
C ASN A 457 5.14 -15.09 -2.34
N GLU A 458 6.08 -15.92 -1.90
CA GLU A 458 7.51 -15.64 -2.09
C GLU A 458 8.21 -16.82 -2.76
N VAL A 459 8.99 -16.53 -3.81
CA VAL A 459 9.90 -17.46 -4.51
C VAL A 459 10.93 -18.10 -3.54
N GLN A 460 11.01 -17.60 -2.30
CA GLN A 460 11.77 -18.15 -1.18
C GLN A 460 11.03 -19.20 -0.33
N GLY A 461 9.84 -19.67 -0.72
CA GLY A 461 9.13 -20.73 0.04
C GLY A 461 9.70 -22.13 -0.21
N ALA A 462 9.95 -22.49 -1.47
CA ALA A 462 10.17 -23.88 -1.90
C ALA A 462 11.46 -24.56 -1.37
N TRP A 463 12.50 -23.80 -1.01
CA TRP A 463 13.75 -24.34 -0.44
C TRP A 463 13.67 -24.73 1.04
N LEU A 464 12.64 -24.26 1.77
CA LEU A 464 12.50 -24.45 3.22
C LEU A 464 11.49 -25.54 3.58
N ASP A 465 10.70 -26.02 2.61
CA ASP A 465 9.74 -27.12 2.79
C ASP A 465 10.40 -28.38 3.35
N ASP A 466 11.66 -28.66 2.97
CA ASP A 466 12.44 -29.77 3.52
C ASP A 466 12.72 -29.62 5.03
N LEU A 467 12.96 -28.39 5.50
CA LEU A 467 13.26 -28.12 6.91
C LEU A 467 11.97 -28.18 7.76
N TYR A 468 10.85 -27.68 7.21
CA TYR A 468 9.53 -27.81 7.85
C TYR A 468 9.05 -29.27 7.88
N ALA A 469 9.35 -30.06 6.85
CA ALA A 469 9.06 -31.49 6.82
C ALA A 469 9.78 -32.27 7.93
N LEU A 470 11.00 -31.85 8.32
CA LEU A 470 11.75 -32.46 9.42
C LEU A 470 11.16 -32.15 10.80
N LEU A 471 10.42 -31.04 10.97
CA LEU A 471 9.79 -30.62 12.22
C LEU A 471 8.48 -31.37 12.52
N GLY A 472 7.80 -31.90 11.50
CA GLY A 472 6.60 -32.74 11.67
C GLY A 472 5.46 -32.03 12.41
N SER A 473 5.05 -32.53 13.59
CA SER A 473 3.95 -31.93 14.39
C SER A 473 4.44 -31.13 15.60
N ARG A 474 5.75 -30.88 15.71
CA ARG A 474 6.38 -30.22 16.86
C ARG A 474 6.66 -28.75 16.56
N SER A 475 6.53 -27.89 17.57
CA SER A 475 6.86 -26.46 17.46
C SER A 475 8.22 -26.20 18.08
N LEU A 476 9.08 -25.46 17.38
CA LEU A 476 10.42 -25.10 17.86
C LEU A 476 10.45 -23.62 18.23
N ILE A 477 10.79 -23.33 19.49
CA ILE A 477 10.88 -21.97 20.02
C ILE A 477 12.35 -21.66 20.28
N VAL A 478 12.84 -20.60 19.66
CA VAL A 478 14.16 -20.04 19.89
C VAL A 478 14.01 -18.74 20.69
N ARG A 479 14.72 -18.62 21.81
CA ARG A 479 14.77 -17.40 22.65
C ARG A 479 16.20 -16.94 22.83
N GLU A 480 16.47 -15.65 22.60
CA GLU A 480 17.77 -15.04 22.89
C GLU A 480 18.05 -14.97 24.40
N GLN A 481 19.29 -15.25 24.77
CA GLN A 481 19.84 -15.04 26.11
C GLN A 481 20.86 -13.89 26.09
N ALA A 482 21.08 -13.26 27.24
CA ALA A 482 21.96 -12.09 27.37
C ALA A 482 23.47 -12.40 27.20
N ASP A 483 23.86 -13.67 27.19
CA ASP A 483 25.25 -14.09 27.07
C ASP A 483 25.73 -14.06 25.61
N THR A 484 26.97 -13.60 25.39
CA THR A 484 27.60 -13.54 24.06
C THR A 484 28.67 -14.60 23.92
N ILE A 485 28.64 -15.35 22.81
CA ILE A 485 29.58 -16.42 22.50
C ILE A 485 30.55 -15.93 21.44
N THR A 486 31.84 -15.95 21.77
CA THR A 486 32.94 -15.78 20.80
C THR A 486 33.30 -17.15 20.24
N VAL A 487 32.90 -17.43 19.00
CA VAL A 487 33.11 -18.75 18.36
C VAL A 487 34.48 -18.81 17.68
N ASN A 488 34.91 -17.70 17.07
CA ASN A 488 36.21 -17.54 16.42
C ASN A 488 36.65 -16.07 16.47
N GLU A 489 37.88 -15.74 16.05
CA GLU A 489 38.39 -14.35 15.98
C GLU A 489 37.53 -13.41 15.09
N ARG A 490 36.66 -13.97 14.24
CA ARG A 490 35.82 -13.24 13.27
C ARG A 490 34.34 -13.17 13.60
N PHE A 491 33.79 -14.04 14.44
CA PHE A 491 32.33 -14.16 14.61
C PHE A 491 31.93 -14.23 16.09
N THR A 492 30.95 -13.40 16.44
CA THR A 492 30.30 -13.34 17.76
C THR A 492 28.80 -13.51 17.58
N ILE A 493 28.18 -14.41 18.33
CA ILE A 493 26.73 -14.64 18.30
C ILE A 493 26.18 -14.64 19.73
N GLN A 494 24.98 -14.10 19.93
CA GLN A 494 24.29 -14.19 21.21
C GLN A 494 23.84 -15.64 21.47
N ASN A 495 23.92 -16.10 22.72
CA ASN A 495 23.46 -17.44 23.08
C ASN A 495 21.94 -17.52 22.88
N MET A 496 21.47 -18.65 22.40
CA MET A 496 20.04 -18.89 22.16
C MET A 496 19.64 -20.17 22.90
N LEU A 497 18.51 -20.12 23.59
CA LEU A 497 17.84 -21.28 24.17
C LEU A 497 16.82 -21.80 23.17
N ILE A 498 16.92 -23.08 22.83
CA ILE A 498 16.06 -23.77 21.89
C ILE A 498 15.25 -24.79 22.67
N SER A 499 13.93 -24.61 22.72
CA SER A 499 13.01 -25.49 23.44
C SER A 499 11.88 -25.98 22.54
N TRP A 500 11.30 -27.13 22.91
CA TRP A 500 10.05 -27.58 22.32
C TRP A 500 8.89 -26.73 22.86
N GLY A 501 8.06 -26.18 21.97
CA GLY A 501 6.84 -25.49 22.38
C GLY A 501 5.75 -26.50 22.73
N ASP A 502 5.27 -26.45 23.97
CA ASP A 502 4.16 -27.28 24.44
C ASP A 502 2.84 -26.77 23.83
N ARG A 503 1.96 -27.70 23.48
CA ARG A 503 0.66 -27.42 22.84
C ARG A 503 -0.37 -26.91 23.87
N ASN A 504 0.00 -25.91 24.66
CA ASN A 504 -0.85 -25.17 25.59
C ASN A 504 -0.11 -23.93 26.11
N ASP A 505 -0.22 -22.81 25.40
CA ASP A 505 -0.20 -21.48 26.01
C ASP A 505 -0.91 -20.49 25.08
N ASN A 506 -2.20 -20.74 24.84
CA ASN A 506 -3.15 -19.65 24.63
C ASN A 506 -3.49 -19.11 26.02
N GLY A 507 -2.83 -18.03 26.45
CA GLY A 507 -3.07 -17.49 27.79
C GLY A 507 -2.29 -16.25 28.19
N ASN A 508 -2.39 -15.17 27.42
CA ASN A 508 -2.83 -13.84 27.89
C ASN A 508 -2.72 -12.77 26.81
#